data_AF-A0A1C1YVD0-F1
#
_entry.id   AF-A0A1C1YVD0-F1
#
_cell.length_a   1.000
_cell.length_b   1.000
_cell.length_c   1.000
_cell.angle_alpha   90.00
_cell.angle_beta   90.00
_cell.angle_gamma   90.00
#
_symmetry.space_group_name_H-M   'P 1'
#
loop_
_entity.id
_entity.type
_entity.pdbx_description
1 polymer ?
#
loop_
_entity_poly.entity_id
_entity_poly.type
_entity_poly.pdbx_seq_one_letter_code
_entity_poly.pdbx_strand_id
1 'polypeptide(L)' 'MGLGLVVAAFAGLALAMVLAVTTAGIMLASRMTGRLQPAVARPTKSRTGQADKQHGYRVWNDGRGTIIDM' A
#
# COMPACT_ATOMS: atom_id res chain seq x y z
N MET A 1 36.78 -19.63 23.05
CA MET A 1 36.08 -18.47 22.45
C MET A 1 35.63 -18.70 21.00
N GLY A 2 36.32 -19.50 20.18
CA GLY A 2 35.96 -19.68 18.76
C GLY A 2 34.65 -20.45 18.47
N LEU A 3 34.33 -21.49 19.25
CA LEU A 3 33.14 -22.31 19.00
C LEU A 3 31.82 -21.54 19.13
N GLY A 4 31.72 -20.65 20.13
CA GLY A 4 30.53 -19.83 20.36
C GLY A 4 30.29 -18.83 19.22
N LEU A 5 31.35 -18.28 18.62
CA LEU A 5 31.25 -17.41 17.45
C LEU A 5 30.76 -18.16 16.22
N VAL A 6 31.24 -19.38 15.99
CA VAL A 6 30.77 -20.24 14.89
C VAL A 6 29.28 -20.56 15.07
N VAL A 7 28.87 -20.98 16.27
CA VAL A 7 27.46 -21.26 16.57
C VAL A 7 26.58 -20.01 16.39
N ALA A 8 27.03 -18.86 16.87
CA ALA A 8 26.30 -17.60 16.69
C ALA A 8 26.17 -17.19 15.22
N ALA A 9 27.22 -17.39 14.41
CA ALA A 9 27.18 -17.11 12.98
C ALA A 9 26.17 -18.01 12.25
N PHE A 10 26.15 -19.31 12.55
CA PHE A 10 25.18 -20.24 11.97
C PHE A 10 23.75 -19.97 12.46
N ALA A 11 23.57 -19.62 13.74
CA ALA A 11 22.27 -19.24 14.27
C ALA A 11 21.73 -17.97 13.60
N GLY A 12 22.59 -16.96 13.40
CA GLY A 12 22.24 -15.74 12.67
C GLY A 12 21.91 -16.01 11.21
N LEU A 13 22.70 -16.86 10.53
CA LEU A 13 22.44 -17.25 9.15
C LEU A 13 21.12 -18.01 9.00
N ALA A 14 20.83 -18.95 9.91
CA ALA A 14 19.57 -19.69 9.92
C ALA A 14 18.37 -18.74 10.12
N LEU A 15 18.49 -17.79 11.06
CA LEU A 15 17.45 -16.79 11.29
C LEU A 15 17.25 -15.88 10.07
N ALA A 16 18.33 -15.42 9.44
CA ALA A 16 18.28 -14.61 8.24
C ALA A 16 17.58 -15.34 7.08
N MET A 17 17.85 -16.64 6.92
CA MET A 17 17.19 -17.48 5.92
C MET A 17 15.68 -17.60 6.17
N VAL A 18 15.27 -17.86 7.42
CA VAL A 18 13.85 -17.93 7.78
C VAL A 18 13.15 -16.60 7.49
N LEU A 19 13.77 -15.48 7.86
CA LEU A 19 13.24 -14.14 7.59
C LEU A 19 13.15 -13.85 6.09
N ALA A 20 14.15 -14.22 5.30
CA ALA A 20 14.15 -14.04 3.85
C ALA A 20 13.02 -14.83 3.18
N VAL A 21 12.85 -16.10 3.54
CA VAL A 21 11.80 -16.96 2.97
C VAL A 21 10.41 -16.49 3.39
N THR A 22 10.23 -16.13 4.66
CA THR A 22 8.93 -15.63 5.14
C THR A 22 8.56 -14.28 4.53
N THR A 23 9.49 -13.32 4.44
CA THR A 23 9.22 -12.03 3.79
C THR A 23 8.93 -12.17 2.29
N ALA A 24 9.70 -13.01 1.58
CA ALA A 24 9.44 -13.32 0.18
C ALA A 24 8.08 -14.01 -0.01
N GLY A 25 7.74 -14.97 0.88
CA GLY A 25 6.46 -15.65 0.89
C GLY A 25 5.28 -14.71 1.15
N ILE A 26 5.42 -13.78 2.11
CA ILE A 26 4.41 -12.76 2.41
C ILE A 26 4.25 -11.79 1.23
N MET A 27 5.34 -11.37 0.59
CA MET A 27 5.26 -10.51 -0.61
C MET A 27 4.58 -11.23 -1.78
N LEU A 28 4.90 -12.51 -2.00
CA LEU A 28 4.27 -13.29 -3.05
C LEU A 28 2.78 -13.55 -2.76
N ALA A 29 2.46 -13.91 -1.52
CA ALA A 29 1.10 -14.12 -1.06
C ALA A 29 0.26 -12.84 -1.14
N SER A 30 0.81 -11.69 -0.72
CA SER A 30 0.12 -10.39 -0.81
C SER A 30 -0.11 -9.96 -2.26
N ARG A 31 0.83 -10.26 -3.16
CA ARG A 31 0.67 -10.01 -4.60
C ARG A 31 -0.37 -10.92 -5.25
N MET A 32 -0.49 -12.18 -4.80
CA MET A 32 -1.50 -13.13 -5.29
C MET A 32 -2.90 -12.89 -4.69
N THR A 33 -2.99 -12.43 -3.44
CA THR A 33 -4.29 -12.15 -2.80
C THR A 33 -4.89 -10.81 -3.22
N GLY A 34 -4.15 -9.94 -3.91
CA GLY A 34 -4.69 -8.77 -4.65
C GLY A 34 -5.48 -7.74 -3.83
N ARG A 35 -5.64 -7.93 -2.51
CA ARG A 35 -6.56 -7.16 -1.66
C ARG A 35 -5.90 -6.50 -0.45
N LEU A 36 -4.60 -6.70 -0.26
CA LEU A 36 -3.82 -5.99 0.74
C LEU A 36 -2.75 -5.14 0.07
N GLN A 37 -3.16 -4.38 -0.95
CA GLN A 37 -2.56 -3.06 -1.05
C GLN A 37 -2.99 -2.36 0.24
N PRO A 38 -2.11 -2.08 1.22
CA PRO A 38 -2.38 -0.91 2.04
C PRO A 38 -2.60 0.18 1.00
N ALA A 39 -3.78 0.79 1.02
CA ALA A 39 -3.96 2.05 0.35
C ALA A 39 -2.93 2.95 1.01
N VAL A 40 -1.71 2.95 0.47
CA VAL A 40 -0.76 4.03 0.64
C VAL A 40 -1.56 5.14 0.01
N ALA A 41 -2.28 5.87 0.85
CA ALA A 41 -2.91 7.10 0.50
C ALA A 41 -1.75 7.97 0.04
N ARG A 42 -1.43 7.89 -1.26
CA ARG A 42 -0.77 8.98 -1.94
C ARG A 42 -1.67 10.15 -1.59
N PRO A 43 -1.19 11.17 -0.87
CA PRO A 43 -1.87 12.44 -0.94
C PRO A 43 -1.85 12.79 -2.43
N THR A 44 -2.96 12.57 -3.12
CA THR A 44 -3.20 13.15 -4.44
C THR A 44 -3.18 14.63 -4.20
N LYS A 45 -1.99 15.20 -4.36
CA LYS A 45 -1.77 16.63 -4.42
C LYS A 45 -2.49 17.10 -5.67
N SER A 46 -3.71 17.59 -5.47
CA SER A 46 -4.33 18.70 -6.18
C SER A 46 -4.15 18.70 -7.71
N ARG A 47 -5.02 18.00 -8.44
CA ARG A 47 -5.25 18.32 -9.86
C ARG A 47 -6.73 18.20 -10.25
N THR A 48 -7.57 18.92 -9.52
CA THR A 48 -8.95 19.25 -9.93
C THR A 48 -9.20 20.76 -9.86
N GLY A 49 -8.16 21.56 -10.11
CA GLY A 49 -8.23 23.03 -10.16
C GLY A 49 -8.24 23.62 -11.58
N GLN A 50 -8.28 22.79 -12.63
CA GLN A 50 -8.06 23.28 -14.01
C GLN A 50 -9.04 22.74 -15.06
N ALA A 51 -9.96 21.84 -14.70
CA ALA A 51 -11.05 21.42 -15.59
C ALA A 51 -12.41 22.06 -15.23
N ASP A 52 -12.49 22.73 -14.08
CA ASP A 52 -13.77 23.18 -13.49
C ASP A 52 -14.05 24.68 -13.68
N LYS A 53 -13.27 25.35 -14.54
CA LYS A 53 -13.42 26.79 -14.79
C LYS A 53 -14.24 27.12 -16.03
N GLN A 54 -14.84 26.14 -16.70
CA GLN A 54 -15.54 26.40 -17.97
C GLN A 54 -17.05 26.13 -17.96
N HIS A 55 -17.61 25.43 -16.98
CA HIS A 55 -19.06 25.31 -16.84
C HIS A 55 -19.44 25.26 -15.35
N GLY A 56 -19.79 26.44 -14.79
CA GLY A 56 -20.23 26.63 -13.42
C GLY A 56 -21.59 25.99 -13.16
N TYR A 57 -21.60 24.65 -13.10
CA TYR A 57 -22.76 23.86 -12.78
C TYR A 57 -22.30 22.48 -12.29
N ARG A 58 -22.38 22.23 -10.99
CA ARG A 58 -22.04 20.93 -10.42
C ARG A 58 -23.32 20.17 -10.10
N VAL A 59 -23.47 19.00 -10.71
CA VAL A 59 -24.62 18.12 -10.46
C VAL A 59 -24.16 16.79 -9.91
N TRP A 60 -24.76 16.36 -8.80
CA TRP A 60 -24.56 15.01 -8.30
C TRP A 60 -25.83 14.46 -7.62
N ASN A 61 -25.99 13.14 -7.62
CA ASN A 61 -27.09 12.46 -6.94
C ASN A 61 -26.59 11.85 -5.62
N ASP A 62 -27.21 12.21 -4.50
CA ASP A 62 -26.82 11.74 -3.16
C ASP A 62 -27.58 10.47 -2.71
N GLY A 63 -28.33 9.84 -3.63
CA GLY A 63 -29.17 8.68 -3.36
C GLY A 63 -30.53 9.03 -2.74
N ARG A 64 -30.76 10.31 -2.41
CA ARG A 64 -32.06 10.84 -1.99
C ARG A 64 -32.64 11.82 -3.02
N GLY A 65 -31.80 12.39 -3.87
CA GLY A 65 -32.19 13.27 -4.95
C GLY A 65 -31.00 13.78 -5.75
N THR A 66 -31.28 14.57 -6.78
CA THR A 66 -30.24 15.23 -7.59
C THR A 66 -30.01 16.63 -7.06
N ILE A 67 -28.76 16.94 -6.72
CA ILE A 67 -28.30 18.24 -6.25
C ILE A 67 -27.66 18.97 -7.42
N ILE A 68 -27.98 20.25 -7.51
CA ILE A 68 -27.54 21.17 -8.54
C ILE A 68 -26.96 22.39 -7.82
N ASP A 69 -25.67 22.62 -7.99
CA ASP A 69 -24.93 23.77 -7.46
C ASP A 69 -24.56 24.69 -8.64
N MET A 70 -25.11 25.90 -8.64
CA MET A 70 -24.95 26.92 -9.69
C MET A 70 -24.17 28.12 -9.19
#